data_AF-A0A2X1YVB7-F1
#
_entry.id   AF-A0A2X1YVB7-F1
#
_cell.length_a   1.000
_cell.length_b   1.000
_cell.length_c   1.000
_cell.angle_alpha   90.00
_cell.angle_beta   90.00
_cell.angle_gamma   90.00
#
_symmetry.space_group_name_H-M   'P 1'
#
loop_
_entity.id
_entity.type
_entity.pdbx_description
1 polymer ?
#
loop_
_entity_poly.entity_id
_entity_poly.type
_entity_poly.pdbx_seq_one_letter_code
_entity_poly.pdbx_strand_id
1 'polypeptide(L)'
;MIPYVYVEGSETLFREGSCGSGTIAVVNYLEDDIAKLDEDYKISIKNPAGELEVFVYEFEDGKKFCVGGKVELSEVEKKSIEIPQDVALAVIAEHDKIVEEHKKKMAEEESEKSVDESDLTDEELKIMREKFGFD
;
A
#
# COMPACT_ATOMS: atom_id res chain seq x y z
N MET A 1 18.81 14.16 -14.03
CA MET A 1 18.21 14.98 -12.95
C MET A 1 19.06 14.83 -11.69
N ILE A 2 19.20 15.87 -10.87
CA ILE A 2 19.75 15.77 -9.50
C ILE A 2 18.63 16.19 -8.54
N PRO A 3 18.01 15.25 -7.81
CA PRO A 3 16.86 15.57 -6.96
C PRO A 3 17.29 16.20 -5.63
N TYR A 4 16.63 17.30 -5.28
CA TYR A 4 16.67 17.91 -3.95
C TYR A 4 15.25 17.91 -3.39
N VAL A 5 15.08 17.34 -2.20
CA VAL A 5 13.80 17.25 -1.50
C VAL A 5 13.88 18.09 -0.23
N TYR A 6 12.95 19.03 -0.11
CA TYR A 6 12.79 19.83 1.10
C TYR A 6 11.61 19.30 1.91
N VAL A 7 11.87 18.94 3.16
CA VAL A 7 10.85 18.45 4.10
C VAL A 7 10.52 19.58 5.07
N GLU A 8 9.36 20.20 4.88
CA GLU A 8 8.95 21.39 5.65
C GLU A 8 8.84 21.12 7.15
N GLY A 9 8.26 19.98 7.54
CA GLY A 9 8.04 19.65 8.95
C GLY A 9 9.32 19.47 9.77
N SER A 10 10.46 19.24 9.12
CA SER A 10 11.78 19.14 9.75
C SER A 10 12.79 20.17 9.24
N GLU A 11 12.34 21.15 8.44
CA GLU A 11 13.17 22.17 7.78
C GLU A 11 14.45 21.59 7.13
N THR A 12 14.36 20.39 6.58
CA THR A 12 15.52 19.64 6.12
C THR A 12 15.58 19.60 4.60
N LEU A 13 16.71 20.02 4.03
CA LEU A 13 17.02 19.85 2.61
C LEU A 13 17.89 18.61 2.42
N PHE A 14 17.40 17.64 1.65
CA PHE A 14 18.12 16.42 1.35
C PHE A 14 18.40 16.30 -0.14
N ARG A 15 19.64 15.92 -0.48
CA ARG A 15 20.03 15.60 -1.85
C ARG A 15 19.92 14.09 -2.04
N GLU A 16 18.87 13.66 -2.73
CA GLU A 16 18.61 12.24 -2.93
C GLU A 16 19.52 11.62 -4.00
N GLY A 17 19.81 10.33 -3.83
CA GLY A 17 20.54 9.54 -4.83
C GLY A 17 19.67 9.22 -6.05
N SER A 18 18.40 8.89 -5.82
CA SER A 18 17.37 8.71 -6.84
C SER A 18 16.02 9.12 -6.27
N CYS A 19 15.13 9.64 -7.12
CA CYS A 19 13.81 10.11 -6.70
C CYS A 19 12.75 9.69 -7.73
N GLY A 20 11.88 8.75 -7.35
CA GLY A 20 10.83 8.24 -8.24
C GLY A 20 9.80 9.32 -8.59
N SER A 21 9.32 10.04 -7.58
CA SER A 21 8.37 11.15 -7.75
C SER A 21 8.96 12.30 -8.58
N GLY A 22 10.22 12.68 -8.31
CA GLY A 22 10.93 13.69 -9.10
C GLY A 22 11.11 13.26 -10.56
N THR A 23 11.36 11.97 -10.80
CA THR A 23 11.47 11.40 -12.14
C THR A 23 10.15 11.51 -12.91
N ILE A 24 9.02 11.17 -12.28
CA ILE A 24 7.69 11.35 -12.88
C ILE A 24 7.40 12.83 -13.17
N ALA A 25 7.73 13.72 -12.24
CA ALA A 25 7.53 15.16 -12.43
C ALA A 25 8.33 15.72 -13.62
N VAL A 26 9.56 15.24 -13.84
CA VAL A 26 10.37 15.60 -15.01
C VAL A 26 9.72 15.10 -16.30
N VAL A 27 9.24 13.86 -16.34
CA VAL A 27 8.59 13.33 -17.56
C VAL A 27 7.30 14.07 -17.84
N ASN A 28 6.50 14.37 -16.83
CA ASN A 28 5.28 15.17 -17.00
C ASN A 28 5.56 16.63 -17.42
N TYR A 29 6.78 17.13 -17.20
CA TYR A 29 7.21 18.42 -17.74
C TYR A 29 7.66 18.31 -19.21
N LEU A 30 8.29 17.20 -19.59
CA LEU A 30 8.74 16.95 -20.96
C LEU A 30 7.58 16.59 -21.89
N GLU A 31 6.63 15.81 -21.39
CA GLU A 31 5.44 15.36 -22.08
C GLU A 31 4.21 16.07 -21.51
N ASP A 32 3.75 17.10 -22.23
CA ASP A 32 2.68 17.98 -21.78
C ASP A 32 1.28 17.33 -21.77
N ASP A 33 1.13 16.22 -22.49
CA ASP A 33 -0.15 15.53 -22.68
C ASP A 33 0.05 14.01 -22.80
N ILE A 34 -0.18 13.31 -21.68
CA ILE A 34 -0.08 11.84 -21.61
C ILE A 34 -1.06 11.14 -22.55
N ALA A 35 -2.17 11.77 -22.95
CA ALA A 35 -3.16 11.13 -23.81
C ALA A 35 -2.62 10.87 -25.23
N LYS A 36 -1.61 11.65 -25.66
CA LYS A 36 -0.94 11.50 -26.95
C LYS A 36 0.13 10.39 -26.96
N LEU A 37 0.52 9.91 -25.79
CA LEU A 37 1.53 8.87 -25.67
C LEU A 37 0.89 7.49 -25.83
N ASP A 38 1.54 6.62 -26.57
CA ASP A 38 1.18 5.21 -26.68
C ASP A 38 1.79 4.39 -25.54
N GLU A 39 1.39 3.12 -25.42
CA GLU A 39 1.93 2.18 -24.43
C GLU A 39 3.40 1.80 -24.69
N ASP A 40 3.91 2.09 -25.90
CA ASP A 40 5.31 1.87 -26.26
C ASP A 40 6.22 3.01 -25.77
N TYR A 41 5.65 4.13 -25.30
CA TYR A 41 6.42 5.24 -24.77
C TYR A 41 7.25 4.82 -23.57
N LYS A 42 8.56 5.07 -23.69
CA LYS A 42 9.54 4.75 -22.65
C LYS A 42 10.65 5.79 -22.66
N ILE A 43 10.94 6.34 -21.48
CA ILE A 43 12.04 7.28 -21.30
C ILE A 43 12.83 6.96 -20.04
N SER A 44 14.16 7.05 -20.14
CA SER A 44 15.04 6.81 -19.01
C SER A 44 15.62 8.12 -18.48
N ILE A 45 15.46 8.35 -17.19
CA ILE A 45 15.96 9.52 -16.48
C ILE A 45 17.13 9.11 -15.58
N LYS A 46 18.31 9.62 -15.93
CA LYS A 46 19.53 9.44 -15.13
C LYS A 46 19.47 10.24 -13.83
N ASN A 47 19.70 9.54 -12.73
CA ASN A 47 19.81 10.05 -11.37
C ASN A 47 21.26 9.80 -10.85
N PRO A 48 21.70 10.48 -9.76
CA PRO A 48 23.03 10.25 -9.19
C PRO A 48 23.34 8.79 -8.82
N ALA A 49 22.34 8.04 -8.34
CA ALA A 49 22.50 6.66 -7.86
C ALA A 49 22.03 5.60 -8.86
N GLY A 50 21.70 5.97 -10.09
CA GLY A 50 21.24 5.01 -11.10
C GLY A 50 20.30 5.63 -12.13
N GLU A 51 19.58 4.78 -12.83
CA GLU A 51 18.63 5.18 -13.86
C GLU A 51 17.25 4.66 -13.51
N LEU A 52 16.25 5.52 -13.68
CA LEU A 52 14.84 5.18 -13.52
C LEU A 52 14.16 5.35 -14.86
N GLU A 53 13.32 4.40 -15.19
CA GLU A 53 12.61 4.34 -16.46
C GLU A 53 11.14 4.68 -16.22
N VAL A 54 10.58 5.51 -17.08
CA VAL A 54 9.16 5.88 -17.06
C VAL A 54 8.50 5.34 -18.31
N PHE A 55 7.35 4.73 -18.12
CA PHE A 55 6.52 4.18 -19.19
C PHE A 55 5.05 4.51 -18.92
N VAL A 56 4.23 4.49 -19.98
CA VAL A 56 2.79 4.73 -19.86
C VAL A 56 2.07 3.40 -19.71
N TYR A 57 1.09 3.36 -18.83
CA TYR A 57 0.20 2.21 -18.68
C TYR A 57 -1.25 2.68 -18.62
N GLU A 58 -2.13 2.02 -19.35
CA GLU A 58 -3.57 2.29 -19.35
C GLU A 58 -4.28 1.47 -18.27
N PHE A 59 -4.85 2.16 -17.29
CA PHE A 59 -5.69 1.59 -16.23
C PHE A 59 -7.17 1.85 -16.54
N GLU A 60 -8.08 1.24 -15.78
CA GLU A 60 -9.53 1.44 -15.92
C GLU A 60 -9.95 2.92 -15.79
N ASP A 61 -9.17 3.72 -15.05
CA ASP A 61 -9.38 5.16 -14.83
C ASP A 61 -8.52 6.06 -15.75
N GLY A 62 -7.83 5.48 -16.73
CA GLY A 62 -7.06 6.18 -17.76
C GLY A 62 -5.56 5.91 -17.72
N LYS A 63 -4.83 6.60 -18.60
CA LYS A 63 -3.38 6.47 -18.74
C LYS A 63 -2.65 7.12 -17.57
N LYS A 64 -1.62 6.44 -17.08
CA LYS A 64 -0.74 6.93 -15.99
C LYS A 64 0.72 6.68 -16.33
N PHE A 65 1.58 7.57 -15.84
CA PHE A 65 3.02 7.33 -15.84
C PHE A 65 3.39 6.36 -14.71
N CYS A 66 4.07 5.29 -15.07
CA CYS A 66 4.64 4.33 -14.15
C CYS A 66 6.16 4.48 -14.16
N VAL A 67 6.80 4.30 -13.00
CA VAL A 67 8.26 4.32 -12.87
C VAL A 67 8.76 2.93 -12.50
N GLY A 68 9.79 2.49 -13.20
CA GLY A 68 10.48 1.22 -12.98
C GLY A 68 12.00 1.43 -12.88
N GLY A 69 12.68 0.44 -12.32
CA GLY A 69 14.13 0.46 -12.20
C GLY A 69 14.65 -0.88 -11.68
N LYS A 70 15.93 -1.15 -11.92
CA LYS A 70 16.57 -2.35 -11.39
C LYS A 70 16.70 -2.23 -9.86
N VAL A 71 16.26 -3.26 -9.15
CA VAL A 71 16.43 -3.39 -7.70
C VAL A 71 17.45 -4.49 -7.43
N GLU A 72 18.45 -4.19 -6.61
CA GLU A 72 19.45 -5.15 -6.13
C GLU A 72 19.34 -5.23 -4.61
N LEU A 73 19.32 -6.46 -4.08
CA LEU A 73 19.33 -6.67 -2.64
C LEU A 73 20.74 -6.44 -2.11
N SER A 74 20.86 -5.54 -1.15
CA SER A 74 22.07 -5.40 -0.35
C SER A 74 22.20 -6.55 0.65
N GLU A 75 23.32 -6.58 1.37
CA GLU A 75 23.50 -7.52 2.48
C GLU A 75 22.37 -7.40 3.52
N VAL A 76 21.92 -8.55 4.01
CA VAL A 76 20.85 -8.61 5.02
C VAL A 76 21.47 -8.35 6.39
N GLU A 77 21.17 -7.19 6.96
CA GLU A 77 21.63 -6.81 8.30
C GLU A 77 20.53 -6.98 9.35
N LYS A 78 20.86 -7.67 10.46
CA LYS A 78 20.00 -7.67 11.65
C LYS A 78 20.34 -6.45 12.51
N LYS A 79 19.44 -5.47 12.56
CA LYS A 79 19.58 -4.31 13.45
C LYS A 79 18.81 -4.54 14.74
N SER A 80 19.47 -4.33 15.88
CA SER A 80 18.84 -4.28 17.20
C SER A 80 18.72 -2.82 17.64
N ILE A 81 17.53 -2.44 18.10
CA ILE A 81 17.29 -1.14 18.71
C ILE A 81 16.99 -1.41 20.18
N GLU A 82 17.71 -0.74 21.06
CA GLU A 82 17.45 -0.81 22.51
C GLU A 82 16.33 0.18 22.84
N ILE A 83 15.21 -0.35 23.32
CA ILE A 83 14.09 0.45 23.80
C ILE A 83 14.15 0.43 25.33
N PRO A 84 14.11 1.60 26.00
CA PRO A 84 13.98 1.66 27.46
C PRO A 84 12.78 0.84 27.97
N GLN A 85 12.97 0.09 29.06
CA GLN A 85 11.95 -0.83 29.58
C GLN A 85 10.64 -0.13 29.97
N ASP A 86 10.73 1.09 30.47
CA ASP A 86 9.60 1.95 30.82
C ASP A 86 8.74 2.30 29.60
N VAL A 87 9.38 2.63 28.48
CA VAL A 87 8.70 2.90 27.20
C VAL A 87 8.05 1.63 26.66
N ALA A 88 8.75 0.50 26.71
CA ALA A 88 8.20 -0.78 26.27
C ALA A 88 6.95 -1.18 27.07
N LEU A 89 6.99 -1.05 28.39
CA LEU A 89 5.84 -1.35 29.26
C LEU A 89 4.65 -0.42 29.00
N ALA A 90 4.91 0.87 28.76
CA ALA A 90 3.86 1.84 28.44
C ALA A 90 3.15 1.50 27.12
N VAL A 91 3.92 1.18 26.07
CA VAL A 91 3.37 0.80 24.75
C VAL A 91 2.60 -0.52 24.83
N ILE A 92 3.11 -1.52 25.56
CA ILE A 92 2.40 -2.79 25.75
C ILE A 92 1.06 -2.56 26.47
N ALA A 93 1.07 -1.78 27.55
CA ALA A 93 -0.16 -1.49 28.30
C ALA A 93 -1.20 -0.70 27.48
N GLU A 94 -0.76 0.19 26.59
CA GLU A 94 -1.64 0.90 25.67
C GLU A 94 -2.19 -0.04 24.58
N HIS A 95 -1.35 -0.89 24.00
CA HIS A 95 -1.77 -1.90 23.04
C HIS A 95 -2.80 -2.87 23.63
N ASP A 96 -2.55 -3.38 24.84
CA ASP A 96 -3.46 -4.31 25.52
C ASP A 96 -4.83 -3.68 25.77
N LYS A 97 -4.89 -2.38 26.12
CA LYS A 97 -6.16 -1.65 26.24
C LYS A 97 -6.93 -1.59 24.91
N ILE A 98 -6.24 -1.26 23.82
CA ILE A 98 -6.83 -1.20 22.49
C ILE A 98 -7.36 -2.58 22.07
N VAL A 99 -6.59 -3.64 22.32
CA VAL A 99 -7.01 -5.01 22.01
C VAL A 99 -8.24 -5.43 22.82
N GLU A 100 -8.29 -5.12 24.11
CA GLU A 100 -9.46 -5.43 24.95
C GLU A 100 -10.70 -4.62 24.58
N GLU A 101 -10.54 -3.35 24.20
CA GLU A 101 -11.65 -2.56 23.64
C GLU A 101 -12.15 -3.12 22.31
N HIS A 102 -11.25 -3.59 21.45
CA HIS A 102 -11.61 -4.23 20.18
C HIS A 102 -12.36 -5.53 20.40
N LYS A 103 -11.91 -6.37 21.34
CA LYS A 103 -12.62 -7.62 21.72
C LYS A 103 -14.02 -7.34 22.25
N LYS A 104 -14.19 -6.30 23.08
CA LYS A 104 -15.51 -5.91 23.60
C LYS A 104 -16.45 -5.47 22.49
N LYS A 105 -15.97 -4.65 21.55
CA LYS A 105 -16.75 -4.24 20.37
C LYS A 105 -17.16 -5.42 19.52
N MET A 106 -16.25 -6.37 19.26
CA MET A 106 -16.59 -7.59 18.52
C MET A 106 -17.63 -8.44 19.26
N ALA A 107 -17.52 -8.58 20.58
CA ALA A 107 -18.50 -9.33 21.38
C ALA A 107 -19.88 -8.63 21.44
N GLU A 108 -19.91 -7.29 21.47
CA GLU A 108 -21.15 -6.50 21.39
C GLU A 108 -21.81 -6.64 20.00
N GLU A 109 -21.03 -6.55 18.91
CA GLU A 109 -21.50 -6.76 17.54
C GLU A 109 -22.00 -8.20 17.28
N GLU A 110 -21.37 -9.21 17.90
CA GLU A 110 -21.85 -10.60 17.88
C GLU A 110 -23.12 -10.80 18.71
N SER A 111 -23.31 -10.03 19.79
CA SER A 111 -24.50 -10.10 20.65
C SER A 111 -25.72 -9.34 20.10
N GLU A 112 -25.52 -8.29 19.29
CA GLU A 112 -26.61 -7.54 18.65
C GLU A 112 -27.16 -8.23 17.40
N LYS A 113 -26.39 -9.15 16.79
CA LYS A 113 -26.95 -10.11 15.84
C LYS A 113 -27.68 -11.19 16.62
N SER A 114 -28.96 -10.94 16.92
CA SER A 114 -29.90 -12.00 17.25
C SER A 114 -29.87 -13.03 16.12
N VAL A 115 -29.17 -14.13 16.33
CA VAL A 115 -29.30 -15.31 15.49
C VAL A 115 -30.69 -15.86 15.78
N ASP A 116 -31.67 -15.49 14.96
CA ASP A 116 -32.90 -16.25 14.85
C ASP A 116 -32.51 -17.57 14.14
N GLU A 117 -32.21 -18.61 14.92
CA GLU A 117 -31.80 -19.95 14.45
C GLU A 117 -32.95 -20.71 13.74
N SER A 118 -33.88 -20.02 13.07
CA SER A 118 -35.06 -20.63 12.46
C SER A 118 -35.30 -20.38 10.97
N ASP A 119 -34.39 -19.73 10.24
CA ASP A 119 -34.63 -19.40 8.81
C ASP A 119 -33.70 -20.12 7.83
N LEU A 120 -33.86 -21.44 7.71
CA LEU A 120 -33.87 -22.13 6.42
C LEU A 120 -34.74 -23.37 6.58
N THR A 121 -35.93 -23.33 6.00
CA THR A 121 -36.84 -24.48 6.02
C THR A 121 -36.26 -25.62 5.19
N ASP A 122 -36.61 -26.88 5.52
CA ASP A 122 -36.11 -28.08 4.82
C ASP A 122 -36.30 -28.03 3.29
N GLU A 123 -37.26 -27.26 2.80
CA GLU A 123 -37.48 -27.04 1.36
C GLU A 123 -36.37 -26.19 0.70
N GLU A 124 -35.85 -25.17 1.39
CA GLU A 124 -34.80 -24.30 0.84
C GLU A 124 -33.43 -24.99 0.84
N LEU A 125 -33.16 -25.83 1.84
CA LEU A 125 -31.99 -26.72 1.88
C LEU A 125 -32.01 -27.73 0.73
N LYS A 126 -33.19 -28.26 0.37
CA LYS A 126 -33.34 -29.17 -0.76
C LYS A 126 -33.06 -28.48 -2.10
N ILE A 127 -33.55 -27.26 -2.28
CA ILE A 127 -33.30 -26.46 -3.48
C ILE A 127 -31.81 -26.12 -3.63
N MET A 128 -31.11 -25.82 -2.53
CA MET A 128 -29.67 -25.56 -2.59
C MET A 128 -28.84 -26.82 -2.90
N ARG A 129 -29.20 -27.98 -2.34
CA ARG A 129 -28.51 -29.25 -2.66
C ARG A 129 -28.68 -29.64 -4.13
N GLU A 130 -29.88 -29.50 -4.69
CA GLU A 130 -30.12 -29.74 -6.12
C GLU A 130 -29.39 -28.73 -7.03
N LYS A 131 -29.27 -27.46 -6.64
CA LYS A 131 -28.59 -26.44 -7.46
C LYS A 131 -27.07 -26.53 -7.44
N PHE A 132 -26.47 -26.90 -6.31
CA PHE A 132 -25.02 -26.86 -6.11
C PHE A 132 -24.35 -28.23 -6.11
N GLY A 133 -25.11 -29.31 -6.29
CA GLY A 133 -24.57 -30.65 -6.53
C GLY A 133 -23.84 -31.26 -5.33
N PHE A 134 -24.25 -30.90 -4.11
CA PHE A 134 -23.79 -31.54 -2.90
C PHE A 134 -24.71 -32.73 -2.59
N ASP A 135 -24.22 -33.95 -2.84
CA ASP A 135 -24.81 -35.20 -2.33
C ASP A 135 -24.68 -35.30 -0.80
#